data_AF-A0A7C4T092-F1
#
_entry.id   AF-A0A7C4T092-F1
#
_cell.length_a   1.000
_cell.length_b   1.000
_cell.length_c   1.000
_cell.angle_alpha   90.00
_cell.angle_beta   90.00
_cell.angle_gamma   90.00
#
_symmetry.space_group_name_H-M   'P 1'
#
loop_
_entity.id
_entity.type
_entity.pdbx_description
1 polymer ?
#
loop_
_entity_poly.entity_id
_entity_poly.type
_entity_poly.pdbx_seq_one_letter_code
_entity_poly.pdbx_strand_id
1 'polypeptide(L)'
;MSGWIQMNVGVILWTAIFSLPAQAAFIHPGLLHTQQQLDFVKAKVKAQEQPWLSGYEQLCRHPQSSYSYAIKGGYTVVGRGNRQGDNMHKSEFDADCNAAHY
;
A
#
# COMPACT_ATOMS: atom_id res chain seq x y z
N MET A 1 54.63 39.73 40.02
CA MET A 1 54.45 39.69 38.55
C MET A 1 53.73 38.39 38.21
N SER A 2 52.57 38.53 37.56
CA SER A 2 51.75 37.50 36.89
C SER A 2 51.71 36.08 37.49
N GLY A 3 50.63 35.78 38.20
CA GLY A 3 50.19 34.40 38.41
C GLY A 3 49.66 33.82 37.10
N TRP A 4 50.30 32.75 36.65
CA TRP A 4 49.85 31.92 35.53
C TRP A 4 48.97 30.82 36.08
N ILE A 5 47.81 30.59 35.45
CA ILE A 5 47.13 29.32 35.15
C ILE A 5 45.68 29.67 34.81
N GLN A 6 45.41 29.82 33.52
CA GLN A 6 44.05 29.86 32.97
C GLN A 6 43.74 28.42 32.51
N MET A 7 42.96 27.68 33.31
CA MET A 7 42.50 26.34 32.94
C MET A 7 41.30 26.45 31.99
N ASN A 8 41.48 25.97 30.76
CA ASN A 8 40.43 25.75 29.78
C ASN A 8 39.47 24.65 30.24
N VAL A 9 38.21 24.97 30.53
CA VAL A 9 37.11 24.00 30.56
C VAL A 9 35.89 24.64 29.91
N GLY A 10 35.55 24.20 28.70
CA GLY A 10 34.37 24.72 28.03
C GLY A 10 34.19 24.31 26.58
N VAL A 11 34.58 23.09 26.19
CA VAL A 11 34.06 22.53 24.93
C VAL A 11 32.68 21.98 25.24
N ILE A 12 31.67 22.86 25.18
CA ILE A 12 30.27 22.44 25.19
C ILE A 12 30.01 21.81 23.81
N LEU A 13 30.00 20.48 23.80
CA LEU A 13 29.53 19.63 22.72
C LEU A 13 28.12 20.06 22.30
N TRP A 14 28.03 20.84 21.22
CA TRP A 14 26.78 21.12 20.52
C TRP A 14 26.67 20.21 19.29
N THR A 15 26.72 18.90 19.52
CA THR A 15 26.16 17.96 18.55
C THR A 15 24.68 17.83 18.87
N ALA A 16 23.89 18.72 18.28
CA ALA A 16 22.47 18.46 18.10
C ALA A 16 22.36 17.11 17.39
N ILE A 17 21.99 16.09 18.15
CA ILE A 17 21.68 14.77 17.62
C ILE A 17 20.45 14.97 16.73
N PHE A 18 20.69 15.12 15.43
CA PHE A 18 19.65 14.89 14.44
C PHE A 18 19.22 13.44 14.61
N SER A 19 18.15 13.23 15.37
CA SER A 19 17.51 11.93 15.47
C SER A 19 16.91 11.67 14.09
N LEU A 20 17.57 10.80 13.32
CA LEU A 20 16.99 10.28 12.09
C LEU A 20 15.67 9.60 12.49
N PRO A 21 14.55 9.86 11.79
CA PRO A 21 13.31 9.17 12.10
C PRO A 21 13.59 7.67 12.04
N ALA A 22 13.32 6.97 13.14
CA ALA A 22 13.40 5.52 13.17
C ALA A 22 12.59 4.98 11.99
N GLN A 23 13.18 4.07 11.20
CA GLN A 23 12.48 3.43 10.09
C GLN A 23 11.14 2.89 10.63
N ALA A 24 10.03 3.39 10.10
CA ALA A 24 8.71 2.94 10.53
C ALA A 24 8.66 1.40 10.39
N ALA A 25 8.18 0.72 11.43
CA ALA A 25 8.04 -0.73 11.38
C ALA A 25 7.16 -1.12 10.19
N PHE A 26 7.58 -2.13 9.44
CA PHE A 26 6.76 -2.67 8.36
C PHE A 26 5.55 -3.40 8.96
N ILE A 27 4.39 -2.74 8.93
CA ILE A 27 3.13 -3.27 9.46
C ILE A 27 2.25 -3.65 8.27
N HIS A 28 1.97 -4.94 8.13
CA HIS A 28 1.07 -5.48 7.12
C HIS A 28 -0.14 -6.14 7.80
N PRO A 29 -1.38 -5.96 7.29
CA PRO A 29 -1.75 -5.13 6.13
C PRO A 29 -1.74 -3.63 6.44
N GLY A 30 -1.43 -2.80 5.42
CA GLY A 30 -1.33 -1.35 5.61
C GLY A 30 -1.19 -0.48 4.35
N LEU A 31 -1.26 -1.05 3.14
CA LEU A 31 -1.12 -0.26 1.91
C LEU A 31 -2.42 0.49 1.55
N LEU A 32 -3.52 -0.24 1.40
CA LEU A 32 -4.85 0.32 1.13
C LEU A 32 -5.80 0.19 2.34
N HIS A 33 -5.60 -0.86 3.14
CA HIS A 33 -6.43 -1.17 4.30
C HIS A 33 -5.58 -1.59 5.49
N THR A 34 -5.98 -1.17 6.68
CA THR A 34 -5.43 -1.67 7.94
C THR A 34 -6.19 -2.92 8.39
N GLN A 35 -5.59 -3.70 9.30
CA GLN A 35 -6.25 -4.87 9.90
C GLN A 35 -7.58 -4.49 10.57
N GLN A 36 -7.60 -3.38 11.32
CA GLN A 36 -8.80 -2.89 12.00
C GLN A 36 -9.95 -2.57 11.02
N GLN A 37 -9.63 -1.99 9.87
CA GLN A 37 -10.63 -1.70 8.83
C GLN A 37 -11.21 -2.98 8.23
N LEU A 38 -10.38 -4.00 7.98
CA LEU A 38 -10.84 -5.29 7.50
C LEU A 38 -11.73 -6.00 8.53
N ASP A 39 -11.34 -5.96 9.81
CA ASP A 39 -12.12 -6.55 10.90
C ASP A 39 -13.48 -5.86 11.06
N PHE A 40 -13.51 -4.53 10.92
CA PHE A 40 -14.75 -3.76 10.89
C PHE A 40 -15.69 -4.22 9.77
N VAL A 41 -15.20 -4.29 8.52
CA VAL A 41 -16.00 -4.74 7.37
C VAL A 41 -16.47 -6.18 7.58
N LYS A 42 -15.60 -7.07 8.07
CA LYS A 42 -15.94 -8.47 8.37
C LYS A 42 -17.05 -8.58 9.41
N ALA A 43 -17.02 -7.76 10.46
CA ALA A 43 -18.08 -7.73 11.47
C ALA A 43 -19.42 -7.28 10.86
N LYS A 44 -19.41 -6.25 10.01
CA LYS A 44 -20.61 -5.76 9.31
C LYS A 44 -21.20 -6.78 8.35
N VAL A 45 -20.37 -7.50 7.60
CA VAL A 45 -20.81 -8.61 6.72
C VAL A 45 -21.44 -9.73 7.54
N LYS A 46 -20.81 -10.14 8.65
CA LYS A 46 -21.35 -11.16 9.55
C LYS A 46 -22.70 -10.77 10.17
N ALA A 47 -22.88 -9.48 10.46
CA ALA A 47 -24.14 -8.92 10.94
C ALA A 47 -25.17 -8.67 9.82
N GLN A 48 -24.84 -9.01 8.56
CA GLN A 48 -25.68 -8.79 7.39
C GLN A 48 -26.07 -7.32 7.17
N GLU A 49 -25.23 -6.38 7.62
CA GLU A 49 -25.50 -4.95 7.51
C GLU A 49 -25.20 -4.42 6.10
N GLN A 50 -26.03 -3.49 5.63
CA GLN A 50 -25.81 -2.76 4.38
C GLN A 50 -25.02 -1.47 4.63
N PRO A 51 -24.14 -1.04 3.70
CA PRO A 51 -23.92 -1.60 2.36
C PRO A 51 -22.85 -2.73 2.30
N TRP A 52 -22.28 -3.13 3.44
CA TRP A 52 -21.15 -4.06 3.46
C TRP A 52 -21.50 -5.45 2.91
N LEU A 53 -22.67 -5.99 3.24
CA LEU A 53 -23.10 -7.29 2.73
C LEU A 53 -23.20 -7.26 1.20
N SER A 54 -23.92 -6.29 0.62
CA SER A 54 -24.06 -6.21 -0.83
C SER A 54 -22.74 -5.96 -1.56
N GLY A 55 -21.82 -5.19 -0.97
CA GLY A 55 -20.47 -5.01 -1.50
C GLY A 55 -19.65 -6.32 -1.50
N TYR A 56 -19.69 -7.06 -0.39
CA TYR A 56 -19.01 -8.35 -0.27
C TYR A 56 -19.56 -9.38 -1.26
N GLU A 57 -20.88 -9.47 -1.40
CA GLU A 57 -21.49 -10.38 -2.36
C GLU A 57 -21.15 -10.02 -3.82
N GLN A 58 -21.04 -8.74 -4.16
CA GLN A 58 -20.57 -8.31 -5.48
C GLN A 58 -19.13 -8.77 -5.72
N LEU A 59 -18.25 -8.59 -4.72
CA LEU A 59 -16.87 -9.07 -4.78
C LEU A 59 -16.82 -10.59 -5.01
N CYS A 60 -17.56 -11.38 -4.23
CA CYS A 60 -17.59 -12.85 -4.37
C CYS A 60 -18.09 -13.32 -5.75
N ARG A 61 -18.95 -12.55 -6.42
CA ARG A 61 -19.46 -12.88 -7.76
C ARG A 61 -18.56 -12.36 -8.88
N HIS A 62 -17.59 -11.49 -8.57
CA HIS A 62 -16.80 -10.84 -9.59
C HIS A 62 -15.79 -11.82 -10.22
N PRO A 63 -15.76 -12.00 -11.55
CA PRO A 63 -14.92 -13.01 -12.19
C PRO A 63 -13.42 -12.84 -11.92
N GLN A 64 -12.96 -11.60 -11.75
CA GLN A 64 -11.55 -11.31 -11.45
C GLN A 64 -11.20 -11.65 -9.99
N SER A 65 -12.17 -11.75 -9.09
CA SER A 65 -11.97 -12.09 -7.67
C SER A 65 -12.14 -13.59 -7.40
N SER A 66 -11.95 -14.41 -8.43
CA SER A 66 -12.10 -15.87 -8.35
C SER A 66 -10.73 -16.54 -8.30
N TYR A 67 -10.60 -17.54 -7.42
CA TYR A 67 -9.45 -18.45 -7.41
C TYR A 67 -9.25 -19.17 -8.75
N SER A 68 -10.31 -19.38 -9.52
CA SER A 68 -10.25 -20.03 -10.83
C SER A 68 -9.95 -19.06 -11.98
N TYR A 69 -9.60 -17.79 -11.70
CA TYR A 69 -9.28 -16.83 -12.74
C TYR A 69 -8.05 -17.30 -13.55
N ALA A 70 -8.21 -17.37 -14.86
CA ALA A 70 -7.11 -17.67 -15.78
C ALA A 70 -6.52 -16.38 -16.32
N ILE A 71 -5.20 -16.21 -16.14
CA ILE A 71 -4.44 -15.09 -16.70
C ILE A 71 -4.63 -15.06 -18.23
N LYS A 72 -4.96 -13.88 -18.75
CA LYS A 72 -5.21 -13.66 -20.19
C LYS A 72 -3.97 -13.16 -20.91
N GLY A 73 -3.08 -12.50 -20.18
CA GLY A 73 -1.88 -11.82 -20.64
C GLY A 73 -0.76 -12.73 -21.12
N GLY A 74 0.46 -12.18 -21.13
CA GLY A 74 1.62 -12.75 -21.82
C GLY A 74 1.90 -12.09 -23.18
N TYR A 75 1.27 -10.94 -23.43
CA TYR A 75 1.48 -10.16 -24.65
C TYR A 75 2.83 -9.43 -24.62
N THR A 76 3.47 -9.33 -25.78
CA THR A 76 4.76 -8.61 -25.95
C THR A 76 4.60 -7.09 -25.94
N VAL A 77 3.40 -6.58 -26.22
CA VAL A 77 3.06 -5.15 -26.24
C VAL A 77 1.69 -4.95 -25.60
N VAL A 78 1.61 -3.95 -24.71
CA VAL A 78 0.35 -3.48 -24.12
C VAL A 78 0.23 -1.97 -24.40
N GLY A 79 -0.87 -1.57 -25.03
CA GLY A 79 -1.16 -0.18 -25.37
C GLY A 79 -1.71 0.64 -24.20
N ARG A 80 -1.47 1.96 -24.19
CA ARG A 80 -2.03 2.93 -23.22
C ARG A 80 -2.59 4.19 -23.90
N GLY A 81 -3.07 4.06 -25.14
CA GLY A 81 -3.67 5.18 -25.85
C GLY A 81 -5.13 5.46 -25.46
N ASN A 82 -5.77 6.40 -26.13
CA ASN A 82 -7.21 6.67 -25.97
C ASN A 82 -7.98 6.50 -27.29
N ARG A 83 -7.28 6.17 -28.39
CA ARG A 83 -7.87 5.94 -29.70
C ARG A 83 -8.08 4.45 -29.93
N GLN A 84 -9.10 4.12 -30.72
CA GLN A 84 -9.32 2.76 -31.20
C GLN A 84 -8.05 2.27 -31.93
N GLY A 85 -7.43 1.21 -31.44
CA GLY A 85 -6.17 0.67 -31.96
C GLY A 85 -4.93 0.93 -31.10
N ASP A 86 -4.90 1.98 -30.28
CA ASP A 86 -3.74 2.31 -29.42
C ASP A 86 -3.81 1.65 -28.02
N ASN A 87 -4.87 0.86 -27.77
CA ASN A 87 -5.16 0.17 -26.51
C ASN A 87 -5.08 -1.35 -26.64
N MET A 88 -4.21 -1.84 -27.51
CA MET A 88 -3.99 -3.27 -27.69
C MET A 88 -3.75 -3.95 -26.34
N HIS A 89 -4.52 -4.99 -26.04
CA HIS A 89 -4.38 -5.83 -24.85
C HIS A 89 -4.51 -5.13 -23.49
N LYS A 90 -4.92 -3.84 -23.47
CA LYS A 90 -5.03 -3.08 -22.23
C LYS A 90 -6.08 -3.67 -21.28
N SER A 91 -7.23 -4.05 -21.81
CA SER A 91 -8.33 -4.62 -21.02
C SER A 91 -7.96 -5.93 -20.34
N GLU A 92 -7.20 -6.78 -21.02
CA GLU A 92 -6.71 -8.06 -20.53
C GLU A 92 -5.63 -7.85 -19.48
N PHE A 93 -4.69 -6.93 -19.73
CA PHE A 93 -3.69 -6.53 -18.75
C PHE A 93 -4.33 -5.96 -17.47
N ASP A 94 -5.26 -5.01 -17.60
CA ASP A 94 -5.97 -4.43 -16.46
C ASP A 94 -6.75 -5.51 -15.70
N ALA A 95 -7.38 -6.45 -16.42
CA ALA A 95 -8.13 -7.55 -15.81
C ALA A 95 -7.25 -8.49 -15.00
N ASP A 96 -6.07 -8.83 -15.52
CA ASP A 96 -5.09 -9.67 -14.83
C ASP A 96 -4.52 -8.95 -13.60
N CYS A 97 -4.22 -7.64 -13.71
CA CYS A 97 -3.78 -6.84 -12.57
C CYS A 97 -4.86 -6.76 -11.48
N ASN A 98 -6.12 -6.54 -11.86
CA ASN A 98 -7.23 -6.54 -10.91
C ASN A 98 -7.38 -7.91 -10.22
N ALA A 99 -7.28 -9.01 -10.97
CA ALA A 99 -7.40 -10.36 -10.43
C ALA A 99 -6.24 -10.75 -9.48
N ALA A 100 -5.07 -10.14 -9.64
CA ALA A 100 -3.97 -10.31 -8.69
C ALA A 100 -4.19 -9.55 -7.37
N HIS A 101 -5.08 -8.55 -7.35
CA HIS A 101 -5.33 -7.69 -6.21
C HIS A 101 -6.58 -8.05 -5.39
N TYR A 102 -7.56 -8.74 -5.97
CA TYR A 102 -8.87 -9.03 -5.36
C TYR A 102 -9.13 -10.53 -5.27
#